data_AF-A0AAU7YGN0-F1
#
_entry.id   AF-A0AAU7YGN0-F1
#
_cell.length_a   1.000
_cell.length_b   1.000
_cell.length_c   1.000
_cell.angle_alpha   90.00
_cell.angle_beta   90.00
_cell.angle_gamma   90.00
#
_symmetry.space_group_name_H-M   'P 1'
#
loop_
_entity.id
_entity.type
_entity.pdbx_description
1 polymer ?
#
loop_
_entity_poly.entity_id
_entity_poly.type
_entity_poly.pdbx_seq_one_letter_code
_entity_poly.pdbx_strand_id
1 'polypeptide(L)'
;MVGYTLQKGTTHFFSLSKNTKISLLGMPTAQISTKGLKWELYLSNLAFPGKNSCFNRSLRDKVSIEVHSGICLVMVYLEAVDDAARHHVRQVKK
;
A
#
# COMPACT_ATOMS: atom_id res chain seq x y z
N MET A 1 0.05 7.18 11.67
CA MET A 1 0.07 7.02 10.18
C MET A 1 0.98 8.10 9.61
N VAL A 2 1.68 7.83 8.50
CA VAL A 2 2.48 8.84 7.79
C VAL A 2 2.07 8.86 6.32
N GLY A 3 1.94 10.06 5.76
CA GLY A 3 1.57 10.29 4.36
C GLY A 3 2.77 10.81 3.55
N TYR A 4 2.92 10.30 2.32
CA TYR A 4 3.93 10.74 1.36
C TYR A 4 3.27 11.01 0.01
N THR A 5 3.68 12.09 -0.65
CA THR A 5 3.25 12.39 -2.02
C THR A 5 4.37 12.05 -2.97
N LEU A 6 4.11 11.12 -3.90
CA LEU A 6 5.04 10.72 -4.95
C LEU A 6 4.56 11.30 -6.29
N GLN A 7 5.47 11.92 -7.04
CA GLN A 7 5.16 12.55 -8.31
C GLN A 7 5.60 11.69 -9.50
N LYS A 8 5.07 11.96 -10.69
CA LYS A 8 5.49 11.32 -11.94
C LYS A 8 7.02 11.25 -12.10
N GLY A 9 7.50 10.16 -12.69
CA GLY A 9 8.92 9.91 -12.94
C GLY A 9 9.73 9.55 -11.69
N THR A 10 9.08 9.39 -10.54
CA THR A 10 9.76 8.98 -9.31
C THR A 10 9.60 7.49 -9.05
N THR A 11 10.69 6.87 -8.63
CA THR A 11 10.67 5.55 -7.99
C THR A 11 11.14 5.73 -6.56
N HIS A 12 10.24 5.52 -5.61
CA HIS A 12 10.54 5.63 -4.20
C HIS A 12 10.69 4.24 -3.56
N PHE A 13 11.68 4.09 -2.70
CA PHE A 13 11.93 2.86 -1.95
C PHE A 13 11.64 3.11 -0.48
N PHE A 14 10.72 2.33 0.08
CA PHE A 14 10.41 2.35 1.50
C PHE A 14 11.05 1.13 2.19
N SER A 15 11.68 1.38 3.33
CA SER A 15 12.07 0.34 4.28
C SER A 15 10.92 0.14 5.28
N LEU A 16 10.11 -0.89 5.07
CA LEU A 16 8.92 -1.18 5.87
C LEU A 16 9.06 -2.57 6.48
N SER A 17 8.73 -2.76 7.75
CA SER A 17 8.66 -4.10 8.32
C SER A 17 7.69 -4.99 7.53
N LYS A 18 7.91 -6.30 7.51
CA LYS A 18 6.95 -7.24 6.92
C LYS A 18 5.56 -7.07 7.55
N ASN A 19 4.52 -7.18 6.74
CA ASN A 19 3.11 -7.06 7.11
C ASN A 19 2.67 -5.63 7.49
N THR A 20 3.50 -4.60 7.30
CA THR A 20 3.09 -3.19 7.43
C THR A 20 1.98 -2.87 6.44
N LYS A 21 0.89 -2.29 6.94
CA LYS A 21 -0.27 -1.88 6.15
C LYS A 21 0.05 -0.57 5.41
N ILE A 22 -0.36 -0.50 4.14
CA ILE A 22 -0.11 0.63 3.24
C ILE A 22 -1.30 0.85 2.31
N SER A 23 -1.58 2.10 1.97
CA SER A 23 -2.62 2.47 1.00
C SER A 23 -2.09 3.45 -0.03
N LEU A 24 -2.47 3.26 -1.29
CA LEU A 24 -2.02 4.03 -2.44
C LEU A 24 -3.24 4.63 -3.14
N LEU A 25 -3.25 5.95 -3.28
CA LEU A 25 -4.35 6.70 -3.89
C LEU A 25 -3.80 7.56 -5.03
N GLY A 26 -4.47 7.59 -6.18
CA GLY A 26 -4.15 8.53 -7.25
C GLY A 26 -4.86 9.86 -6.99
N MET A 27 -4.15 10.99 -7.09
CA MET A 27 -4.67 12.32 -6.76
C MET A 27 -4.50 13.29 -7.93
N PRO A 28 -5.56 13.59 -8.71
CA PRO A 28 -6.83 12.85 -8.79
C PRO A 28 -6.66 11.50 -9.50
N THR A 29 -5.58 11.34 -10.28
CA THR A 29 -5.21 10.10 -10.97
C THR A 29 -3.70 9.88 -10.90
N ALA A 30 -3.30 8.62 -10.95
CA ALA A 30 -1.90 8.21 -11.12
C ALA A 30 -1.81 6.85 -11.79
N GLN A 31 -0.78 6.64 -12.59
CA GLN A 31 -0.40 5.30 -13.06
C GLN A 31 0.83 4.84 -12.28
N ILE A 32 0.73 3.70 -11.60
CA ILE A 32 1.82 3.22 -10.73
C ILE A 32 2.17 1.74 -10.95
N SER A 33 3.41 1.40 -10.63
CA SER A 33 3.87 0.03 -10.45
C SER A 33 4.44 -0.15 -9.04
N THR A 34 4.30 -1.33 -8.46
CA THR A 34 4.82 -1.66 -7.13
C THR A 34 5.59 -2.97 -7.14
N LYS A 35 6.55 -3.10 -6.22
CA LYS A 35 7.22 -4.35 -5.86
C LYS A 35 7.39 -4.44 -4.35
N GLY A 36 7.28 -5.64 -3.79
CA GLY A 36 7.37 -5.92 -2.37
C GLY A 36 6.02 -5.88 -1.63
N LEU A 37 4.89 -5.68 -2.32
CA LEU A 37 3.55 -5.69 -1.73
C LEU A 37 2.87 -7.05 -1.90
N LYS A 38 1.86 -7.31 -1.06
CA LYS A 38 1.05 -8.53 -1.14
C LYS A 38 0.24 -8.61 -2.42
N TRP A 39 -0.34 -7.48 -2.81
CA TRP A 39 -1.00 -7.32 -4.10
C TRP A 39 -0.21 -6.32 -4.92
N GLU A 40 0.67 -6.85 -5.78
CA GLU A 40 1.48 -6.02 -6.66
C GLU A 40 0.61 -5.33 -7.71
N LEU A 41 1.07 -4.15 -8.10
CA LEU A 41 0.47 -3.33 -9.15
C LEU A 41 1.48 -3.21 -10.29
N TYR A 42 1.01 -3.34 -11.53
CA TYR A 42 1.81 -3.11 -12.72
C TYR A 42 1.05 -2.18 -13.65
N LEU A 43 1.65 -1.04 -13.98
CA LEU A 43 1.05 0.02 -14.82
C LEU A 43 -0.42 0.30 -14.49
N SER A 44 -0.75 0.26 -13.20
CA SER A 44 -2.13 0.31 -12.73
C SER A 44 -2.58 1.75 -12.56
N ASN A 45 -3.71 2.09 -13.17
CA ASN A 45 -4.35 3.38 -13.00
C ASN A 45 -5.13 3.41 -11.68
N LEU A 46 -4.75 4.35 -10.81
CA LEU A 46 -5.45 4.70 -9.59
C LEU A 46 -6.11 6.07 -9.73
N ALA A 47 -7.24 6.26 -9.06
CA ALA A 47 -7.97 7.52 -9.00
C ALA A 47 -8.67 7.68 -7.64
N PHE A 48 -8.75 8.92 -7.16
CA PHE A 48 -9.48 9.27 -5.95
C PHE A 48 -10.35 10.52 -6.19
N PRO A 49 -11.68 10.42 -5.99
CA PRO A 49 -12.42 9.20 -5.65
C PRO A 49 -12.40 8.16 -6.79
N GLY A 50 -12.50 6.87 -6.45
CA GLY A 50 -12.52 5.79 -7.44
C GLY A 50 -11.59 4.62 -7.10
N LYS A 51 -10.92 4.09 -8.13
CA LYS A 51 -10.05 2.91 -8.02
C LYS A 51 -8.78 3.23 -7.23
N ASN A 52 -8.63 2.65 -6.04
CA ASN A 52 -7.45 2.82 -5.19
C ASN A 52 -6.89 1.44 -4.77
N SER A 53 -5.67 1.44 -4.20
CA SER A 53 -5.10 0.25 -3.56
C SER A 53 -5.06 0.50 -2.05
N CYS A 54 -6.18 0.24 -1.38
CA CYS A 54 -6.29 0.41 0.07
C CYS A 54 -5.99 -0.88 0.82
N PHE A 55 -5.43 -0.74 2.02
CA PHE A 55 -5.14 -1.85 2.95
C PHE A 55 -4.26 -2.97 2.38
N ASN A 56 -3.37 -2.63 1.44
CA ASN A 56 -2.30 -3.54 1.00
C ASN A 56 -1.27 -3.74 2.13
N ARG A 57 -0.37 -4.70 1.97
CA ARG A 57 0.64 -5.03 2.99
C ARG A 57 2.01 -5.31 2.37
N SER A 58 3.08 -4.89 3.04
CA SER A 58 4.44 -5.28 2.67
C SER A 58 4.66 -6.78 2.89
N LEU A 59 5.23 -7.46 1.90
CA LEU A 59 5.71 -8.85 2.02
C LEU A 59 7.21 -8.93 2.29
N ARG A 60 7.94 -7.87 1.96
CA ARG A 60 9.39 -7.75 2.06
C ARG A 60 9.75 -6.48 2.81
N ASP A 61 10.97 -6.42 3.33
CA ASP A 61 11.45 -5.26 4.09
C ASP A 61 11.73 -4.04 3.21
N LYS A 62 11.75 -4.24 1.89
CA LYS A 62 11.90 -3.20 0.88
C LYS A 62 10.71 -3.22 -0.07
N VAL A 63 9.98 -2.11 -0.11
CA VAL A 63 8.89 -1.86 -1.05
C VAL A 63 9.32 -0.78 -2.02
N SER A 64 9.11 -0.97 -3.32
CA SER A 64 9.31 0.08 -4.33
C SER A 64 7.98 0.49 -4.93
N ILE A 65 7.80 1.80 -5.10
CA ILE A 65 6.64 2.39 -5.77
C ILE A 65 7.17 3.30 -6.87
N GLU A 66 6.81 3.00 -8.11
CA GLU A 66 7.13 3.80 -9.29
C GLU A 66 5.86 4.50 -9.77
N VAL A 67 5.95 5.81 -9.99
CA VAL A 67 4.86 6.63 -10.52
C VAL A 67 5.15 7.00 -11.96
N HIS A 68 4.47 6.34 -12.89
CA HIS A 68 4.60 6.56 -14.34
C HIS A 68 3.96 7.88 -14.77
N SER A 69 2.80 8.21 -14.18
CA SER A 69 2.09 9.46 -14.44
C SER A 69 1.25 9.90 -13.24
N GLY A 70 0.92 11.19 -13.19
CA GLY A 70 0.09 11.78 -12.12
C GLY A 70 0.79 11.92 -10.77
N ILE A 71 0.00 11.92 -9.69
CA ILE A 71 0.46 12.06 -8.30
C ILE A 71 -0.14 10.92 -7.46
N CYS A 72 0.71 10.18 -6.75
CA CYS A 72 0.28 9.14 -5.83
C CYS A 72 0.45 9.58 -4.38
N LEU A 73 -0.64 9.57 -3.61
CA LEU A 73 -0.61 9.67 -2.16
C LEU A 73 -0.42 8.28 -1.56
N VAL A 74 0.66 8.11 -0.80
CA VAL A 74 1.02 6.89 -0.09
C VAL A 74 0.76 7.09 1.39
N MET A 75 -0.04 6.22 2.00
CA MET A 75 -0.32 6.23 3.43
C MET A 75 0.24 4.96 4.08
N VAL A 76 1.18 5.12 5.00
CA VAL A 76 1.81 4.02 5.75
C VAL A 76 1.28 4.01 7.18
N TYR A 77 0.83 2.84 7.61
CA TYR A 77 0.26 2.63 8.95
C TYR A 77 1.38 2.05 9.83
N LEU A 78 1.89 2.87 10.76
CA LEU A 78 3.03 2.51 11.62
C LEU A 78 2.67 1.50 12.71
N GLU A 79 1.41 1.49 13.14
CA GLU A 79 0.94 0.55 14.16
C GLU A 79 0.62 -0.81 13.54
N ALA A 80 0.92 -1.86 14.30
CA ALA A 80 0.54 -3.22 13.95
C ALA A 80 -0.98 -3.37 14.08
N VAL A 81 -1.70 -3.08 13.00
CA VAL A 81 -3.15 -3.31 12.93
C VAL A 81 -3.39 -4.72 12.42
N ASP A 82 -3.79 -5.62 13.32
CA ASP A 82 -4.34 -6.91 12.96
C ASP A 82 -5.67 -6.71 12.21
N ASP A 83 -5.89 -7.50 11.16
CA ASP A 83 -7.18 -7.50 10.49
C ASP A 83 -8.21 -8.22 11.37
N ALA A 84 -9.43 -7.67 11.44
CA ALA A 84 -10.48 -8.08 12.38
C ALA A 84 -10.83 -9.59 12.37
N ALA A 85 -10.41 -10.33 11.33
CA ALA A 85 -10.64 -11.77 11.20
C ALA A 85 -9.79 -12.66 12.14
N ARG A 86 -8.73 -12.15 12.79
CA ARG A 86 -7.87 -12.99 13.66
C ARG A 86 -8.48 -13.36 15.01
N HIS A 87 -9.51 -12.65 15.48
CA HIS A 87 -10.08 -12.88 16.80
C HIS A 87 -11.12 -14.02 16.89
N HIS A 88 -11.53 -14.63 15.77
CA HIS A 88 -12.61 -15.63 15.76
C HIS A 88 -12.17 -17.11 15.68
N VAL A 89 -10.87 -17.42 15.69
CA VAL A 89 -10.38 -18.82 15.48
C VAL A 89 -9.86 -19.50 16.76
N ARG A 90 -10.09 -18.94 17.95
CA ARG A 90 -9.65 -19.57 19.21
C ARG A 90 -10.70 -19.55 20.31
N GLN A 91 -11.87 -20.12 20.08
CA GLN A 91 -12.66 -20.72 21.16
C GLN A 91 -13.50 -21.90 20.64
N VAL A 92 -12.89 -23.06 20.47
CA VAL A 92 -13.49 -24.35 20.87
C VAL A 92 -12.34 -25.30 21.23
N LYS A 93 -12.05 -25.43 22.53
CA LYS A 93 -11.30 -26.56 23.06
C LYS A 93 -12.05 -27.10 24.28
N LYS A 94 -12.45 -28.37 24.12
CA LYS A 94 -13.03 -29.34 25.05
C LYS A 94 -14.47 -29.10 25.49
#